data_AF-A0A5D2ZNQ5-F1
#
_entry.id   AF-A0A5D2ZNQ5-F1
#
_cell.length_a   1.000
_cell.length_b   1.000
_cell.length_c   1.000
_cell.angle_alpha   90.00
_cell.angle_beta   90.00
_cell.angle_gamma   90.00
#
_symmetry.space_group_name_H-M   'P 1'
#
loop_
_entity.id
_entity.type
_entity.pdbx_description
1 polymer ?
#
loop_
_entity_poly.entity_id
_entity_poly.type
_entity_poly.pdbx_seq_one_letter_code
_entity_poly.pdbx_strand_id
1 'polypeptide(L)'
;MDPKHLQLNLWTPSISFSSSSFDHKHHLPSSPSNLNVTKGHHQEFLHLDLTLGPPPDPSSNPNRNPAVAAPTGPRARANPFQKLKGGKSETITAPYPWATARRARVHDLNYLQSNNIRTINGQVECKVCQTVYTIEYDIEEKLKGIKDFVLGNRWRMNDRAPKCWMYPRLDNCKTCGSSLKPVIGKKRDINWLFLVLGQMLGCCKLSDLKYFCKHTKNHRTGAKNRLLYIAYIELCKQLYPHGPFHL
;
A
#
# COMPACT_ATOMS: atom_id res chain seq x y z
N MET A 1 19.01 -51.18 13.53
CA MET A 1 17.67 -50.56 13.51
C MET A 1 17.89 -49.10 13.18
N ASP A 2 17.57 -48.70 11.95
CA ASP A 2 17.98 -47.40 11.42
C ASP A 2 16.97 -46.27 11.67
N PRO A 3 17.44 -44.99 11.68
CA PRO A 3 16.72 -43.90 12.32
C PRO A 3 15.79 -43.13 11.36
N LYS A 4 14.80 -42.44 11.94
CA LYS A 4 14.01 -41.43 11.20
C LYS A 4 14.59 -40.03 11.42
N HIS A 5 15.56 -39.71 10.57
CA HIS A 5 16.17 -38.39 10.43
C HIS A 5 15.10 -37.33 10.13
N LEU A 6 14.95 -36.32 11.01
CA LEU A 6 14.14 -35.15 10.69
C LEU A 6 14.87 -34.31 9.64
N GLN A 7 14.24 -34.10 8.48
CA GLN A 7 14.80 -33.20 7.46
C GLN A 7 14.49 -31.74 7.80
N LEU A 8 15.55 -31.02 8.19
CA LEU A 8 15.53 -29.57 8.28
C LEU A 8 15.51 -28.97 6.87
N ASN A 9 14.35 -28.49 6.43
CA ASN A 9 14.19 -27.81 5.14
C ASN A 9 14.83 -26.41 5.16
N LEU A 10 16.15 -26.35 4.98
CA LEU A 10 16.91 -25.13 4.76
C LEU A 10 16.52 -24.50 3.41
N TRP A 11 15.57 -23.57 3.42
CA TRP A 11 15.15 -22.89 2.19
C TRP A 11 16.05 -21.67 1.88
N THR A 12 17.06 -21.89 1.06
CA THR A 12 17.93 -20.82 0.55
C THR A 12 17.21 -19.98 -0.52
N PRO A 13 17.26 -18.63 -0.44
CA PRO A 13 16.66 -17.77 -1.44
C PRO A 13 17.59 -17.60 -2.65
N SER A 14 17.55 -18.56 -3.59
CA SER A 14 18.27 -18.47 -4.87
C SER A 14 17.72 -17.34 -5.75
N ILE A 15 18.33 -16.15 -5.67
CA ILE A 15 18.06 -15.02 -6.55
C ILE A 15 19.05 -15.05 -7.71
N SER A 16 18.66 -15.70 -8.80
CA SER A 16 19.40 -15.65 -10.08
C SER A 16 19.21 -14.27 -10.74
N PHE A 17 20.29 -13.48 -10.77
CA PHE A 17 20.36 -12.23 -11.53
C PHE A 17 20.81 -12.51 -12.97
N SER A 18 19.86 -12.51 -13.91
CA SER A 18 20.18 -12.43 -15.34
C SER A 18 20.37 -10.97 -15.75
N SER A 19 21.62 -10.53 -15.84
CA SER A 19 21.98 -9.20 -16.33
C SER A 19 22.03 -9.18 -17.87
N SER A 20 20.98 -8.67 -18.51
CA SER A 20 20.99 -8.40 -19.96
C SER A 20 21.46 -6.96 -20.23
N SER A 21 22.68 -6.81 -20.75
CA SER A 21 23.14 -5.53 -21.33
C SER A 21 22.28 -5.15 -22.54
N PHE A 22 22.07 -3.85 -22.73
CA PHE A 22 21.53 -3.27 -23.96
C PHE A 22 22.45 -2.14 -24.42
N ASP A 23 23.36 -2.48 -25.33
CA ASP A 23 24.22 -1.49 -25.99
C ASP A 23 23.40 -0.54 -26.87
N HIS A 24 23.69 0.75 -26.78
CA HIS A 24 23.20 1.74 -27.75
C HIS A 24 24.07 1.71 -29.01
N LYS A 25 23.45 1.51 -30.18
CA LYS A 25 24.02 1.91 -31.46
C LYS A 25 22.97 2.67 -32.28
N HIS A 26 23.37 3.84 -32.76
CA HIS A 26 22.57 4.67 -33.66
C HIS A 26 22.62 4.11 -35.07
N HIS A 27 21.52 4.22 -35.82
CA HIS A 27 21.56 4.36 -37.27
C HIS A 27 20.34 5.13 -37.79
N LEU A 28 20.62 6.22 -38.51
CA LEU A 28 19.69 6.79 -39.49
C LEU A 28 19.88 6.05 -40.83
N PRO A 29 18.84 6.05 -41.67
CA PRO A 29 19.03 6.24 -43.11
C PRO A 29 18.21 7.44 -43.64
N SER A 30 18.69 8.04 -44.72
CA SER A 30 18.14 9.23 -45.38
C SER A 30 17.27 8.91 -46.59
N SER A 31 16.33 9.80 -46.92
CA SER A 31 15.57 9.79 -48.19
C SER A 31 16.47 10.04 -49.42
N PRO A 32 15.97 9.75 -50.63
CA PRO A 32 15.55 10.88 -51.48
C PRO A 32 14.30 10.66 -52.38
N SER A 33 13.69 11.81 -52.73
CA SER A 33 12.89 12.23 -53.92
C SER A 33 12.46 11.20 -55.01
N ASN A 34 11.28 11.30 -55.65
CA ASN A 34 10.83 12.48 -56.42
C ASN A 34 9.34 12.51 -56.89
N LEU A 35 8.85 13.73 -57.15
CA LEU A 35 7.84 14.19 -58.16
C LEU A 35 6.34 13.75 -58.16
N ASN A 36 5.49 14.73 -57.78
CA ASN A 36 4.26 15.27 -58.42
C ASN A 36 3.11 14.39 -58.99
N VAL A 37 1.87 14.68 -58.54
CA VAL A 37 0.76 15.33 -59.31
C VAL A 37 -0.37 15.75 -58.33
N THR A 38 -1.38 16.52 -58.78
CA THR A 38 -2.22 17.42 -57.96
C THR A 38 -3.71 17.02 -57.78
N LYS A 39 -4.43 17.82 -56.97
CA LYS A 39 -5.86 17.78 -56.54
C LYS A 39 -6.14 16.86 -55.33
N GLY A 40 -6.94 17.24 -54.32
CA GLY A 40 -7.46 18.58 -53.96
C GLY A 40 -8.87 18.55 -53.35
N HIS A 41 -9.02 18.97 -52.09
CA HIS A 41 -10.29 19.37 -51.46
C HIS A 41 -10.00 20.17 -50.17
N HIS A 42 -10.64 21.33 -50.01
CA HIS A 42 -10.76 22.07 -48.74
C HIS A 42 -12.20 22.60 -48.62
N GLN A 43 -12.65 22.85 -47.38
CA GLN A 43 -14.06 23.06 -47.06
C GLN A 43 -14.45 24.56 -47.06
N GLU A 44 -15.70 24.85 -47.43
CA GLU A 44 -16.26 26.20 -47.43
C GLU A 44 -16.77 26.67 -46.06
N PHE A 45 -16.90 27.99 -45.95
CA PHE A 45 -17.58 28.68 -44.86
C PHE A 45 -19.11 28.64 -45.06
N LEU A 46 -19.87 28.66 -43.96
CA LEU A 46 -21.13 29.39 -43.93
C LEU A 46 -21.20 30.26 -42.66
N HIS A 47 -21.42 31.55 -42.87
CA HIS A 47 -21.68 32.56 -41.84
C HIS A 47 -23.19 32.77 -41.76
N LEU A 48 -23.75 33.06 -40.58
CA LEU A 48 -25.16 33.40 -40.45
C LEU A 48 -25.35 34.54 -39.45
N ASP A 49 -25.69 35.72 -39.97
CA ASP A 49 -26.00 36.91 -39.19
C ASP A 49 -27.40 36.85 -38.57
N LEU A 50 -27.54 37.42 -37.37
CA LEU A 50 -28.82 37.80 -36.78
C LEU A 50 -28.67 39.16 -36.10
N THR A 51 -29.24 40.19 -36.72
CA THR A 51 -29.21 41.58 -36.27
C THR A 51 -30.30 41.89 -35.25
N LEU A 52 -30.00 42.76 -34.29
CA LEU A 52 -30.97 43.43 -33.41
C LEU A 52 -30.64 44.94 -33.32
N GLY A 53 -31.67 45.74 -33.05
CA GLY A 53 -31.72 47.18 -33.36
C GLY A 53 -31.16 48.17 -32.32
N PRO A 54 -31.34 49.48 -32.56
CA PRO A 54 -30.66 50.56 -31.83
C PRO A 54 -31.38 51.07 -30.54
N PRO A 55 -30.66 51.78 -29.65
CA PRO A 55 -31.18 52.56 -28.50
C PRO A 55 -31.71 53.94 -28.96
N PRO A 56 -32.21 54.87 -28.09
CA PRO A 56 -32.17 54.94 -26.61
C PRO A 56 -33.61 55.08 -26.00
N ASP A 57 -33.99 55.78 -24.91
CA ASP A 57 -33.34 56.77 -24.01
C ASP A 57 -33.96 56.75 -22.56
N PRO A 58 -33.99 57.79 -21.68
CA PRO A 58 -33.78 57.56 -20.24
C PRO A 58 -34.97 57.89 -19.31
N SER A 59 -34.90 57.38 -18.07
CA SER A 59 -35.64 57.97 -16.94
C SER A 59 -34.90 57.77 -15.62
N SER A 60 -34.96 58.78 -14.75
CA SER A 60 -34.15 58.90 -13.54
C SER A 60 -34.98 58.73 -12.27
N ASN A 61 -34.43 57.99 -11.29
CA ASN A 61 -34.27 58.55 -9.95
C ASN A 61 -33.30 57.71 -9.09
N PRO A 62 -32.52 58.34 -8.19
CA PRO A 62 -31.62 57.64 -7.27
C PRO A 62 -32.29 57.37 -5.92
N ASN A 63 -31.85 56.32 -5.22
CA ASN A 63 -31.65 56.46 -3.77
C ASN A 63 -30.43 55.65 -3.31
N ARG A 64 -29.79 56.11 -2.24
CA ARG A 64 -28.56 55.55 -1.68
C ARG A 64 -28.88 54.73 -0.43
N ASN A 65 -28.23 53.59 -0.24
CA ASN A 65 -27.14 53.47 0.75
C ASN A 65 -26.54 52.04 0.77
N PRO A 66 -25.26 51.88 1.19
CA PRO A 66 -24.54 50.62 1.05
C PRO A 66 -24.75 49.66 2.23
N ALA A 67 -25.10 48.41 1.94
CA ALA A 67 -24.96 47.31 2.89
C ALA A 67 -23.52 46.75 2.83
N VAL A 68 -22.86 46.67 3.99
CA VAL A 68 -21.43 46.36 4.14
C VAL A 68 -21.02 45.06 3.43
N ALA A 69 -20.03 45.15 2.54
CA ALA A 69 -19.43 43.99 1.90
C ALA A 69 -18.57 43.19 2.91
N ALA A 70 -19.03 42.01 3.30
CA ALA A 70 -18.27 41.09 4.13
C ALA A 70 -17.11 40.45 3.33
N PRO A 71 -15.86 40.45 3.81
CA PRO A 71 -14.74 39.83 3.09
C PRO A 71 -14.88 38.31 3.00
N THR A 72 -14.92 37.76 1.78
CA THR A 72 -14.86 36.33 1.51
C THR A 72 -13.44 35.80 1.74
N GLY A 73 -13.10 35.60 3.02
CA GLY A 73 -11.79 35.11 3.45
C GLY A 73 -11.39 33.78 2.77
N PRO A 74 -10.09 33.59 2.43
CA PRO A 74 -9.62 32.37 1.80
C PRO A 74 -9.97 31.12 2.62
N ARG A 75 -10.53 30.09 1.97
CA ARG A 75 -10.86 28.82 2.62
C ARG A 75 -9.56 28.11 3.07
N ALA A 76 -9.18 28.33 4.32
CA ALA A 76 -8.04 27.65 4.94
C ALA A 76 -8.19 26.13 4.78
N ARG A 77 -7.26 25.49 4.06
CA ARG A 77 -7.21 24.04 3.91
C ARG A 77 -6.84 23.43 5.26
N ALA A 78 -7.86 23.08 6.06
CA ALA A 78 -7.68 22.47 7.37
C ALA A 78 -6.75 21.25 7.28
N ASN A 79 -5.65 21.31 8.03
CA ASN A 79 -4.58 20.32 7.95
C ASN A 79 -5.11 18.92 8.34
N PRO A 80 -4.90 17.83 7.57
CA PRO A 80 -5.53 16.53 7.80
C PRO A 80 -5.23 15.84 9.14
N PHE A 81 -4.35 16.40 9.98
CA PHE A 81 -4.12 16.02 11.38
C PHE A 81 -5.31 16.34 12.32
N GLN A 82 -6.54 16.32 11.81
CA GLN A 82 -7.74 16.48 12.63
C GLN A 82 -7.83 15.33 13.65
N LYS A 83 -8.09 15.71 14.90
CA LYS A 83 -8.21 14.83 16.07
C LYS A 83 -9.03 13.56 15.75
N LEU A 84 -8.64 12.44 16.36
CA LEU A 84 -9.45 11.22 16.42
C LEU A 84 -10.89 11.61 16.81
N LYS A 85 -11.86 11.41 15.90
CA LYS A 85 -13.29 11.62 16.22
C LYS A 85 -13.62 10.79 17.47
N GLY A 86 -14.10 11.47 18.51
CA GLY A 86 -14.35 10.89 19.82
C GLY A 86 -15.34 9.72 19.78
N GLY A 87 -15.26 8.85 20.79
CA GLY A 87 -16.21 7.74 20.99
C GLY A 87 -15.63 6.33 20.88
N LYS A 88 -14.33 6.14 20.57
CA LYS A 88 -13.67 4.82 20.64
C LYS A 88 -12.24 4.97 21.20
N SER A 89 -11.98 4.35 22.35
CA SER A 89 -10.66 4.40 23.03
C SER A 89 -9.53 3.93 22.11
N GLU A 90 -8.37 4.57 22.19
CA GLU A 90 -7.14 4.11 21.51
C GLU A 90 -6.71 2.74 22.07
N THR A 91 -6.90 2.54 23.37
CA THR A 91 -6.62 1.31 24.11
C THR A 91 -7.61 0.19 23.77
N ILE A 92 -7.08 -1.03 23.75
CA ILE A 92 -7.79 -2.32 23.64
C ILE A 92 -7.09 -3.33 24.56
N THR A 93 -7.76 -4.44 24.90
CA THR A 93 -7.05 -5.63 25.36
C THR A 93 -6.08 -6.08 24.27
N ALA A 94 -4.85 -6.44 24.64
CA ALA A 94 -3.88 -7.01 23.71
C ALA A 94 -4.42 -8.32 23.12
N PRO A 95 -4.54 -8.46 21.78
CA PRO A 95 -5.07 -9.68 21.17
C PRO A 95 -4.08 -10.86 21.16
N TYR A 96 -2.79 -10.59 21.39
CA TYR A 96 -1.69 -11.57 21.41
C TYR A 96 -0.57 -11.09 22.37
N PRO A 97 0.28 -11.96 22.93
CA PRO A 97 1.41 -11.55 23.79
C PRO A 97 2.42 -10.60 23.12
N TRP A 98 2.56 -10.68 21.80
CA TRP A 98 3.41 -9.80 20.97
C TRP A 98 2.68 -8.53 20.47
N ALA A 99 1.40 -8.35 20.81
CA ALA A 99 0.62 -7.17 20.47
C ALA A 99 0.44 -6.27 21.70
N THR A 100 0.56 -4.96 21.52
CA THR A 100 0.39 -4.01 22.63
C THR A 100 -1.10 -3.80 22.94
N ALA A 101 -1.40 -3.13 24.05
CA ALA A 101 -2.73 -2.60 24.34
C ALA A 101 -3.20 -1.46 23.39
N ARG A 102 -2.42 -1.07 22.36
CA ARG A 102 -2.84 -0.11 21.32
C ARG A 102 -3.16 -0.81 20.00
N ARG A 103 -4.22 -0.33 19.34
CA ARG A 103 -4.69 -0.86 18.05
C ARG A 103 -3.59 -0.84 16.99
N ALA A 104 -3.42 -1.94 16.27
CA ALA A 104 -2.43 -2.08 15.19
C ALA A 104 -0.97 -1.76 15.62
N ARG A 105 -0.65 -1.96 16.91
CA ARG A 105 0.69 -1.82 17.47
C ARG A 105 1.22 -3.14 18.03
N VAL A 106 2.35 -3.59 17.54
CA VAL A 106 3.13 -4.73 18.07
C VAL A 106 4.24 -4.23 18.99
N HIS A 107 4.77 -5.11 19.83
CA HIS A 107 5.97 -4.83 20.61
C HIS A 107 7.23 -4.84 19.73
N ASP A 108 8.27 -4.14 20.16
CA ASP A 108 9.59 -4.13 19.51
C ASP A 108 10.37 -5.44 19.77
N LEU A 109 11.43 -5.67 18.98
CA LEU A 109 12.21 -6.91 19.07
C LEU A 109 12.89 -7.08 20.45
N ASN A 110 13.35 -6.00 21.09
CA ASN A 110 14.01 -6.08 22.39
C ASN A 110 13.00 -6.57 23.45
N TYR A 111 11.78 -6.01 23.46
CA TYR A 111 10.72 -6.50 24.34
C TYR A 111 10.40 -7.98 24.10
N LEU A 112 10.28 -8.40 22.83
CA LEU A 112 9.99 -9.80 22.49
C LEU A 112 11.07 -10.74 23.01
N GLN A 113 12.34 -10.40 22.79
CA GLN A 113 13.50 -11.15 23.31
C GLN A 113 13.54 -11.17 24.86
N SER A 114 13.36 -10.02 25.52
CA SER A 114 13.36 -9.92 26.99
C SER A 114 12.21 -10.68 27.67
N ASN A 115 11.09 -10.88 26.98
CA ASN A 115 9.97 -11.71 27.46
C ASN A 115 10.04 -13.16 26.95
N ASN A 116 11.16 -13.57 26.34
CA ASN A 116 11.40 -14.89 25.72
C ASN A 116 10.36 -15.29 24.66
N ILE A 117 9.68 -14.33 24.03
CA ILE A 117 8.77 -14.52 22.91
C ILE A 117 9.63 -14.67 21.64
N ARG A 118 10.17 -15.88 21.42
CA ARG A 118 11.03 -16.21 20.27
C ARG A 118 10.26 -16.59 19.02
N THR A 119 9.13 -17.26 19.21
CA THR A 119 8.26 -17.72 18.13
C THR A 119 6.88 -17.08 18.21
N ILE A 120 6.17 -17.08 17.09
CA ILE A 120 4.77 -16.67 16.99
C ILE A 120 3.99 -17.65 16.15
N ASN A 121 2.71 -17.84 16.49
CA ASN A 121 1.81 -18.71 15.74
C ASN A 121 0.64 -17.95 15.12
N GLY A 122 -0.01 -18.59 14.15
CA GLY A 122 -1.21 -18.10 13.50
C GLY A 122 -1.88 -19.18 12.65
N GLN A 123 -3.17 -19.02 12.40
CA GLN A 123 -3.95 -19.98 11.62
C GLN A 123 -3.95 -19.61 10.13
N VAL A 124 -3.83 -20.65 9.30
CA VAL A 124 -4.04 -20.60 7.85
C VAL A 124 -5.08 -21.67 7.45
N GLU A 125 -5.79 -21.42 6.37
CA GLU A 125 -6.96 -22.19 5.91
C GLU A 125 -6.80 -22.50 4.42
N CYS A 126 -7.06 -23.73 4.00
CA CYS A 126 -7.06 -24.07 2.57
C CYS A 126 -8.19 -23.36 1.82
N LYS A 127 -7.88 -22.74 0.68
CA LYS A 127 -8.86 -22.06 -0.18
C LYS A 127 -9.93 -22.98 -0.79
N VAL A 128 -9.72 -24.31 -0.78
CA VAL A 128 -10.61 -25.31 -1.39
C VAL A 128 -11.27 -26.19 -0.34
N CYS A 129 -10.50 -27.07 0.33
CA CYS A 129 -11.04 -28.03 1.29
C CYS A 129 -11.24 -27.47 2.71
N GLN A 130 -10.98 -26.17 2.93
CA GLN A 130 -11.20 -25.45 4.20
C GLN A 130 -10.44 -26.02 5.43
N THR A 131 -9.54 -27.00 5.25
CA THR A 131 -8.68 -27.51 6.32
C THR A 131 -7.85 -26.37 6.91
N VAL A 132 -7.93 -26.20 8.23
CA VAL A 132 -7.18 -25.19 9.00
C VAL A 132 -5.92 -25.82 9.57
N TYR A 133 -4.81 -25.08 9.52
CA TYR A 133 -3.52 -25.43 10.11
C TYR A 133 -3.05 -24.28 10.98
N THR A 134 -2.47 -24.58 12.14
CA THR A 134 -1.62 -23.61 12.86
C THR A 134 -0.21 -23.69 12.27
N ILE A 135 0.36 -22.55 11.90
CA ILE A 135 1.75 -22.40 11.50
C ILE A 135 2.48 -21.56 12.55
N GLU A 136 3.72 -21.90 12.81
CA GLU A 136 4.63 -21.20 13.73
C GLU A 136 5.85 -20.67 12.97
N TYR A 137 6.32 -19.49 13.36
CA TYR A 137 7.52 -18.85 12.81
C TYR A 137 8.46 -18.44 13.94
N ASP A 138 9.76 -18.70 13.78
CA ASP A 138 10.79 -17.99 14.50
C ASP A 138 10.80 -16.51 14.09
N ILE A 139 10.85 -15.61 15.07
CA ILE A 139 10.76 -14.17 14.83
C ILE A 139 12.04 -13.65 14.16
N GLU A 140 13.21 -14.06 14.62
CA GLU A 140 14.49 -13.51 14.15
C GLU A 140 14.81 -13.95 12.72
N GLU A 141 14.59 -15.23 12.40
CA GLU A 141 14.80 -15.81 11.08
C GLU A 141 13.95 -15.11 10.01
N LYS A 142 12.63 -15.02 10.23
CA LYS A 142 11.71 -14.38 9.28
C LYS A 142 11.91 -12.86 9.22
N LEU A 143 12.15 -12.20 10.36
CA LEU A 143 12.33 -10.74 10.40
C LEU A 143 13.64 -10.32 9.74
N LYS A 144 14.72 -11.11 9.87
CA LYS A 144 15.98 -10.89 9.12
C LYS A 144 15.72 -10.88 7.62
N GLY A 145 15.05 -11.91 7.09
CA GLY A 145 14.73 -12.00 5.65
C GLY A 145 13.91 -10.80 5.14
N ILE A 146 12.97 -10.30 5.94
CA ILE A 146 12.16 -9.12 5.61
C ILE A 146 12.98 -7.83 5.67
N LYS A 147 13.80 -7.66 6.71
CA LYS A 147 14.73 -6.53 6.85
C LYS A 147 15.67 -6.45 5.65
N ASP A 148 16.34 -7.55 5.31
CA ASP A 148 17.30 -7.60 4.21
C ASP A 148 16.62 -7.28 2.87
N PHE A 149 15.43 -7.84 2.61
CA PHE A 149 14.63 -7.54 1.43
C PHE A 149 14.23 -6.06 1.36
N VAL A 150 13.74 -5.46 2.46
CA VAL A 150 13.33 -4.06 2.51
C VAL A 150 14.51 -3.14 2.25
N LEU A 151 15.65 -3.35 2.91
CA LEU A 151 16.82 -2.46 2.77
C LEU A 151 17.42 -2.54 1.36
N GLY A 152 17.51 -3.74 0.78
CA GLY A 152 18.01 -3.93 -0.59
C GLY A 152 17.10 -3.34 -1.68
N ASN A 153 15.78 -3.24 -1.45
CA ASN A 153 14.82 -2.90 -2.51
C ASN A 153 14.06 -1.57 -2.30
N ARG A 154 14.08 -0.94 -1.12
CA ARG A 154 13.26 0.26 -0.79
C ARG A 154 13.28 1.36 -1.87
N TRP A 155 14.46 1.64 -2.42
CA TRP A 155 14.69 2.66 -3.45
C TRP A 155 14.05 2.36 -4.81
N ARG A 156 13.67 1.09 -5.07
CA ARG A 156 12.91 0.68 -6.27
C ARG A 156 11.39 0.65 -6.03
N MET A 157 10.92 0.74 -4.79
CA MET A 157 9.51 0.53 -4.45
C MET A 157 8.61 1.74 -4.73
N ASN A 158 9.15 2.98 -4.69
CA ASN A 158 8.41 4.21 -5.01
C ASN A 158 7.02 4.29 -4.31
N ASP A 159 7.01 4.10 -2.98
CA ASP A 159 5.82 4.04 -2.12
C ASP A 159 4.81 2.92 -2.43
N ARG A 160 5.18 1.90 -3.21
CA ARG A 160 4.28 0.85 -3.68
C ARG A 160 4.83 -0.52 -3.33
N ALA A 161 3.97 -1.36 -2.76
CA ALA A 161 4.32 -2.75 -2.49
C ALA A 161 4.69 -3.47 -3.80
N PRO A 162 5.85 -4.16 -3.87
CA PRO A 162 6.25 -4.96 -5.03
C PRO A 162 5.29 -6.12 -5.29
N LYS A 163 5.36 -6.71 -6.49
CA LYS A 163 4.46 -7.80 -6.90
C LYS A 163 4.44 -8.97 -5.90
N CYS A 164 5.58 -9.35 -5.33
CA CYS A 164 5.67 -10.41 -4.31
C CYS A 164 4.92 -10.12 -3.01
N TRP A 165 4.78 -8.86 -2.59
CA TRP A 165 3.96 -8.49 -1.43
C TRP A 165 2.48 -8.42 -1.79
N MET A 166 2.15 -7.91 -2.98
CA MET A 166 0.77 -7.84 -3.48
C MET A 166 0.15 -9.22 -3.74
N TYR A 167 0.98 -10.16 -4.19
CA TYR A 167 0.62 -11.54 -4.51
C TYR A 167 1.62 -12.46 -3.77
N PRO A 168 1.43 -12.68 -2.46
CA PRO A 168 2.34 -13.49 -1.67
C PRO A 168 2.38 -14.93 -2.18
N ARG A 169 3.57 -15.54 -2.13
CA ARG A 169 3.69 -16.99 -2.23
C ARG A 169 3.09 -17.58 -0.96
N LEU A 170 2.31 -18.65 -1.12
CA LEU A 170 1.50 -19.24 -0.06
C LEU A 170 1.72 -20.74 -0.09
N ASP A 171 1.89 -21.34 1.08
CA ASP A 171 2.14 -22.78 1.21
C ASP A 171 0.96 -23.61 0.69
N ASN A 172 1.24 -24.83 0.28
CA ASN A 172 0.23 -25.75 -0.26
C ASN A 172 -0.43 -26.56 0.86
N CYS A 173 -1.74 -26.79 0.74
CA CYS A 173 -2.51 -27.63 1.65
C CYS A 173 -2.05 -29.09 1.58
N LYS A 174 -1.72 -29.68 2.74
CA LYS A 174 -1.26 -31.06 2.84
C LYS A 174 -2.33 -32.07 2.40
N THR A 175 -3.61 -31.70 2.43
CA THR A 175 -4.75 -32.55 2.07
C THR A 175 -5.08 -32.54 0.57
N CYS A 176 -4.87 -31.43 -0.15
CA CYS A 176 -5.32 -31.30 -1.55
C CYS A 176 -4.44 -30.43 -2.47
N GLY A 177 -3.24 -30.04 -2.04
CA GLY A 177 -2.29 -29.25 -2.82
C GLY A 177 -2.64 -27.76 -3.02
N SER A 178 -3.90 -27.36 -2.89
CA SER A 178 -4.32 -25.96 -3.11
C SER A 178 -3.80 -25.01 -2.00
N SER A 179 -3.52 -23.75 -2.33
CA SER A 179 -2.82 -22.84 -1.41
C SER A 179 -3.60 -22.53 -0.14
N LEU A 180 -2.87 -22.33 0.95
CA LEU A 180 -3.34 -21.84 2.23
C LEU A 180 -3.49 -20.30 2.20
N LYS A 181 -4.47 -19.74 2.90
CA LYS A 181 -4.65 -18.30 3.16
C LYS A 181 -4.61 -18.05 4.67
N PRO A 182 -4.13 -16.91 5.17
CA PRO A 182 -4.25 -16.61 6.60
C PRO A 182 -5.72 -16.44 7.02
N VAL A 183 -6.05 -16.90 8.22
CA VAL A 183 -7.35 -16.64 8.85
C VAL A 183 -7.34 -15.20 9.41
N ILE A 184 -7.96 -14.27 8.67
CA ILE A 184 -8.02 -12.85 9.05
C ILE A 184 -9.35 -12.54 9.73
N GLY A 185 -9.29 -12.38 11.06
CA GLY A 185 -10.44 -12.06 11.90
C GLY A 185 -10.91 -10.60 11.86
N LYS A 186 -11.54 -10.15 12.96
CA LYS A 186 -12.01 -8.77 13.13
C LYS A 186 -10.83 -7.82 13.27
N LYS A 187 -10.96 -6.58 12.79
CA LYS A 187 -9.84 -5.62 12.60
C LYS A 187 -9.02 -5.26 13.85
N ARG A 188 -9.59 -5.34 15.05
CA ARG A 188 -8.85 -5.16 16.32
C ARG A 188 -7.88 -6.31 16.59
N ASP A 189 -8.24 -7.48 16.09
CA ASP A 189 -7.79 -8.79 16.54
C ASP A 189 -6.97 -9.48 15.41
N ILE A 190 -6.51 -8.70 14.42
CA ILE A 190 -5.65 -9.16 13.33
C ILE A 190 -4.22 -9.35 13.87
N ASN A 191 -3.66 -10.53 13.65
CA ASN A 191 -2.28 -10.87 14.01
C ASN A 191 -1.27 -10.23 13.04
N TRP A 192 -1.03 -8.92 13.21
CA TRP A 192 -0.16 -8.14 12.31
C TRP A 192 1.28 -8.67 12.24
N LEU A 193 1.81 -9.22 13.35
CA LEU A 193 3.16 -9.79 13.37
C LEU A 193 3.25 -11.08 12.54
N PHE A 194 2.31 -12.00 12.70
CA PHE A 194 2.23 -13.21 11.86
C PHE A 194 2.06 -12.89 10.38
N LEU A 195 1.22 -11.90 10.05
CA LEU A 195 1.01 -11.51 8.66
C LEU A 195 2.24 -10.84 8.02
N VAL A 196 3.09 -10.12 8.77
CA VAL A 196 4.33 -9.57 8.22
C VAL A 196 5.42 -10.65 8.12
N LEU A 197 5.62 -11.47 9.17
CA LEU A 197 6.66 -12.51 9.20
C LEU A 197 6.42 -13.63 8.16
N GLY A 198 5.17 -14.04 7.96
CA GLY A 198 4.79 -14.92 6.84
C GLY A 198 4.68 -14.23 5.47
N GLN A 199 4.98 -12.93 5.38
CA GLN A 199 4.78 -12.07 4.18
C GLN A 199 3.34 -12.04 3.62
N MET A 200 2.35 -12.47 4.42
CA MET A 200 0.95 -12.62 4.06
C MET A 200 0.10 -11.34 4.16
N LEU A 201 0.66 -10.16 4.48
CA LEU A 201 -0.07 -8.88 4.48
C LEU A 201 -0.80 -8.59 3.15
N GLY A 202 -0.31 -9.15 2.03
CA GLY A 202 -0.97 -9.11 0.72
C GLY A 202 -2.38 -9.72 0.72
N CYS A 203 -2.70 -10.64 1.62
CA CYS A 203 -4.02 -11.24 1.76
C CYS A 203 -5.06 -10.31 2.41
N CYS A 204 -4.64 -9.23 3.09
CA CYS A 204 -5.55 -8.28 3.75
C CYS A 204 -6.51 -7.60 2.75
N LYS A 205 -7.73 -7.29 3.21
CA LYS A 205 -8.67 -6.46 2.43
C LYS A 205 -8.20 -5.00 2.52
N LEU A 206 -8.53 -4.18 1.51
CA LEU A 206 -8.19 -2.76 1.50
C LEU A 206 -8.70 -2.03 2.77
N SER A 207 -9.84 -2.49 3.31
CA SER A 207 -10.45 -1.92 4.51
C SER A 207 -9.69 -2.21 5.81
N ASP A 208 -8.78 -3.19 5.79
CA ASP A 208 -8.00 -3.64 6.95
C ASP A 208 -6.65 -2.90 6.94
N LEU A 209 -6.03 -2.78 5.76
CA LEU A 209 -4.86 -1.91 5.56
C LEU A 209 -5.19 -0.44 5.86
N LYS A 210 -6.39 0.05 5.49
CA LYS A 210 -6.90 1.37 5.90
C LYS A 210 -7.05 1.50 7.43
N TYR A 211 -7.44 0.43 8.13
CA TYR A 211 -7.54 0.42 9.59
C TYR A 211 -6.15 0.48 10.25
N PHE A 212 -5.21 -0.33 9.77
CA PHE A 212 -3.81 -0.30 10.20
C PHE A 212 -3.22 1.10 10.03
N CYS A 213 -3.25 1.64 8.81
CA CYS A 213 -2.69 2.97 8.50
C CYS A 213 -3.35 4.10 9.33
N LYS A 214 -4.64 3.99 9.65
CA LYS A 214 -5.31 4.94 10.56
C LYS A 214 -4.74 4.87 11.97
N HIS A 215 -4.58 3.66 12.53
CA HIS A 215 -4.18 3.49 13.93
C HIS A 215 -2.66 3.62 14.15
N THR A 216 -1.84 3.46 13.11
CA THR A 216 -0.42 3.80 13.14
C THR A 216 -0.12 5.28 12.82
N LYS A 217 -1.14 6.11 12.64
CA LYS A 217 -1.09 7.55 12.27
C LYS A 217 -0.61 7.84 10.83
N ASN A 218 -0.35 6.83 10.01
CA ASN A 218 0.03 6.96 8.59
C ASN A 218 -1.18 7.04 7.63
N HIS A 219 -2.19 7.86 7.96
CA HIS A 219 -3.46 7.88 7.22
C HIS A 219 -3.37 8.62 5.88
N ARG A 220 -3.29 7.90 4.75
CA ARG A 220 -3.39 8.45 3.39
C ARG A 220 -4.53 7.84 2.57
N THR A 221 -5.09 8.61 1.64
CA THR A 221 -5.87 8.05 0.53
C THR A 221 -4.92 7.32 -0.42
N GLY A 222 -5.19 6.05 -0.73
CA GLY A 222 -4.32 5.25 -1.59
C GLY A 222 -4.93 3.91 -2.02
N ALA A 223 -4.44 3.40 -3.14
CA ALA A 223 -4.70 2.05 -3.62
C ALA A 223 -4.00 1.01 -2.73
N LYS A 224 -4.37 -0.28 -2.89
CA LYS A 224 -3.90 -1.39 -2.03
C LYS A 224 -2.38 -1.45 -1.91
N ASN A 225 -1.63 -1.28 -3.00
CA ASN A 225 -0.16 -1.31 -3.00
C ASN A 225 0.48 -0.21 -2.16
N ARG A 226 -0.08 1.02 -2.12
CA ARG A 226 0.43 2.11 -1.29
C ARG A 226 0.18 1.89 0.21
N LEU A 227 -0.98 1.35 0.57
CA LEU A 227 -1.29 1.04 1.97
C LEU A 227 -0.57 -0.22 2.47
N LEU A 228 -0.32 -1.17 1.57
CA LEU A 228 0.44 -2.38 1.87
C LEU A 228 1.93 -2.07 2.09
N TYR A 229 2.52 -1.18 1.29
CA TYR A 229 3.89 -0.69 1.52
C TYR A 229 4.03 -0.07 2.91
N ILE A 230 3.13 0.85 3.26
CA ILE A 230 3.10 1.46 4.60
C ILE A 230 2.95 0.40 5.69
N ALA A 231 2.07 -0.59 5.52
CA ALA A 231 1.91 -1.65 6.53
C ALA A 231 3.20 -2.44 6.79
N TYR A 232 3.96 -2.79 5.75
CA TYR A 232 5.27 -3.45 5.88
C TYR A 232 6.30 -2.55 6.58
N ILE A 233 6.53 -1.34 6.07
CA ILE A 233 7.59 -0.45 6.61
C ILE A 233 7.26 -0.02 8.05
N GLU A 234 5.99 0.26 8.36
CA GLU A 234 5.55 0.66 9.70
C GLU A 234 5.55 -0.48 10.72
N LEU A 235 5.49 -1.75 10.29
CA LEU A 235 5.77 -2.90 11.16
C LEU A 235 7.27 -3.11 11.36
N CYS A 236 8.09 -2.89 10.32
CA CYS A 236 9.55 -2.89 10.46
C CYS A 236 10.03 -1.80 11.44
N LYS A 237 9.42 -0.59 11.40
CA LYS A 237 9.65 0.49 12.39
C LYS A 237 9.27 0.11 13.81
N GLN A 238 8.18 -0.63 14.01
CA GLN A 238 7.77 -1.05 15.35
C GLN A 238 8.71 -2.11 15.92
N LEU A 239 9.14 -3.07 15.10
CA LEU A 239 10.08 -4.11 15.49
C LEU A 239 11.51 -3.57 15.67
N TYR A 240 11.90 -2.56 14.90
CA TYR A 240 13.19 -1.87 15.02
C TYR A 240 13.00 -0.34 15.15
N PRO A 241 12.70 0.19 16.35
CA PRO A 241 12.48 1.63 16.56
C PRO A 241 13.67 2.53 16.17
N HIS A 242 14.89 1.99 16.25
CA HIS A 242 16.14 2.65 15.86
C HIS A 242 16.69 2.14 14.50
N GLY A 243 15.90 1.36 13.75
CA GLY A 243 16.30 0.84 12.44
C GLY A 243 16.17 1.89 11.32
N PRO A 244 16.88 1.73 10.19
CA PRO A 244 16.87 2.67 9.06
C PRO A 244 15.60 2.59 8.20
N PHE A 245 14.45 2.37 8.83
CA PHE A 245 13.12 2.27 8.22
C PHE A 245 12.41 3.63 8.33
N HIS A 246 12.43 4.41 7.26
CA HIS A 246 11.72 5.68 7.18
C HIS A 246 10.54 5.57 6.19
N LEU A 247 9.54 6.46 6.33
CA LEU A 247 8.40 6.61 5.42
C LEU A 247 8.40 8.02 4.85
#